data_AF-A0A1H8AEQ0-F1
#
_entry.id   AF-A0A1H8AEQ0-F1
#
_cell.length_a   1.000
_cell.length_b   1.000
_cell.length_c   1.000
_cell.angle_alpha   90.00
_cell.angle_beta   90.00
_cell.angle_gamma   90.00
#
_symmetry.space_group_name_H-M   'P 1'
#
loop_
_entity.id
_entity.type
_entity.pdbx_description
1 polymer ?
#
loop_
_entity_poly.entity_id
_entity_poly.type
_entity_poly.pdbx_seq_one_letter_code
_entity_poly.pdbx_strand_id
1 'polypeptide(L)'
;MQARNNDKLQKEIDALQRPLVGRRTMSWLAFVLVLLACLVLPVVASLWPAVFQPVEEKAPQLRKTPHPAPVLSSTYVRASPTALGLDAQWNPGTLSASHQPFGLDCKSCHSEPFKQVQDKDCLACHKGIGNHVADKVASMPALHETRCATCHRDHQGAEGLVSQNRRYIGAGCASCHGDLESKLPGTQVANVKDFAKAHPQFRVQVAASETTFVRVRQGGAPIAQANALKFPHDIHLAAGGIASPNGKSKLECASCHRPNASGSGFERVSMQRDCQSCHTLAFEPALSQRQVPHGSVPEVLTTLREFYGYVSSSKVAVDTPPASGPVFTVRPGMPSGAPASFVQGGGDARARAAAAATELFEKTSCIVCHNVSRVPGPGKAGTPGADLPQWKIAPVTAPHAWMPKAAFDHASHKQAPCGDCHLAAKSNKSSDVLMPTIKECRDCHVGTEPVVGKVKSDCAMCHGYHMPDLHAGPKAAKVMKP
;
A
#
# COMPACT_ATOMS: atom_id res chain seq x y z
N MET A 1 -44.31 17.86 65.48
CA MET A 1 -42.84 17.67 65.52
C MET A 1 -42.13 17.90 64.17
N GLN A 2 -42.76 17.69 63.01
CA GLN A 2 -42.12 17.87 61.69
C GLN A 2 -41.71 19.31 61.35
N ALA A 3 -42.45 20.34 61.78
CA ALA A 3 -42.08 21.75 61.49
C ALA A 3 -40.78 22.22 62.16
N ARG A 4 -40.43 21.68 63.35
CA ARG A 4 -39.19 22.02 64.05
C ARG A 4 -37.94 21.39 63.43
N ASN A 5 -38.07 20.25 62.75
CA ASN A 5 -36.96 19.60 62.06
C ASN A 5 -36.60 20.30 60.74
N ASN A 6 -37.60 20.82 60.03
CA ASN A 6 -37.34 21.62 58.82
C ASN A 6 -36.56 22.90 59.14
N ASP A 7 -36.85 23.58 60.26
CA ASP A 7 -36.13 24.80 60.65
C ASP A 7 -34.65 24.56 60.99
N LYS A 8 -34.33 23.37 61.52
CA LYS A 8 -32.95 22.98 61.83
C LYS A 8 -32.17 22.59 60.57
N LEU A 9 -32.80 21.83 59.68
CA LEU A 9 -32.22 21.45 58.39
C LEU A 9 -32.02 22.68 57.49
N GLN A 10 -32.98 23.61 57.47
CA GLN A 10 -32.88 24.84 56.70
C GLN A 10 -31.73 25.73 57.22
N LYS A 11 -31.53 25.81 58.54
CA LYS A 11 -30.38 26.51 59.14
C LYS A 11 -29.04 25.87 58.81
N GLU A 12 -28.97 24.53 58.74
CA GLU A 12 -27.76 23.82 58.32
C GLU A 12 -27.46 24.04 56.83
N ILE A 13 -28.50 24.03 55.98
CA ILE A 13 -28.38 24.36 54.54
C ILE A 13 -27.94 25.82 54.35
N ASP A 14 -28.56 26.77 55.05
CA ASP A 14 -28.19 28.19 55.01
C ASP A 14 -26.76 28.43 55.54
N ALA A 15 -26.31 27.64 56.53
CA ALA A 15 -24.95 27.69 57.03
C ALA A 15 -23.93 27.15 56.01
N LEU A 16 -24.28 26.10 55.26
CA LEU A 16 -23.45 25.54 54.17
C LEU A 16 -23.41 26.45 52.93
N GLN A 17 -24.46 27.25 52.69
CA GLN A 17 -24.53 28.21 51.59
C GLN A 17 -23.83 29.55 51.89
N ARG A 18 -23.52 29.84 53.16
CA ARG A 18 -22.71 31.02 53.51
C ARG A 18 -21.28 30.81 53.01
N PRO A 19 -20.72 31.72 52.18
CA PRO A 19 -19.31 31.64 51.83
C PRO A 19 -18.50 31.67 53.12
N LEU A 20 -17.54 30.74 53.27
CA LEU A 20 -16.63 30.70 54.41
C LEU A 20 -16.17 32.12 54.74
N VAL A 21 -16.28 32.52 56.01
CA VAL A 21 -15.80 33.84 56.44
C VAL A 21 -14.31 33.92 56.12
N GLY A 22 -13.92 34.93 55.34
CA GLY A 22 -12.55 35.03 54.82
C GLY A 22 -12.27 34.22 53.55
N ARG A 23 -13.27 33.67 52.85
CA ARG A 23 -13.06 33.00 51.55
C ARG A 23 -12.28 33.87 50.57
N ARG A 24 -12.62 35.16 50.48
CA ARG A 24 -11.92 36.11 49.60
C ARG A 24 -10.47 36.33 50.04
N THR A 25 -10.22 36.50 51.33
CA THR A 25 -8.85 36.69 51.86
C THR A 25 -8.02 35.41 51.75
N MET A 26 -8.59 34.25 52.02
CA MET A 26 -7.94 32.94 51.82
C MET A 26 -7.68 32.65 50.35
N SER A 27 -8.59 33.00 49.44
CA SER A 27 -8.35 32.88 47.99
C SER A 27 -7.23 33.81 47.52
N TRP A 28 -7.15 35.04 48.02
CA TRP A 28 -6.05 35.95 47.70
C TRP A 28 -4.72 35.48 48.29
N LEU A 29 -4.70 35.00 49.54
CA LEU A 29 -3.50 34.40 50.14
C LEU A 29 -3.03 33.18 49.34
N ALA A 30 -3.94 32.28 48.97
CA ALA A 30 -3.62 31.14 48.13
C ALA A 30 -3.10 31.56 46.75
N PHE A 31 -3.74 32.55 46.11
CA PHE A 31 -3.28 33.10 44.83
C PHE A 31 -1.87 33.68 44.93
N VAL A 32 -1.58 34.50 45.94
CA VAL A 32 -0.26 35.09 46.15
C VAL A 32 0.78 34.01 46.41
N LEU A 33 0.46 33.01 47.24
CA LEU A 33 1.36 31.87 47.50
C LEU A 33 1.66 31.08 46.23
N VAL A 34 0.65 30.76 45.42
CA VAL A 34 0.83 30.05 44.14
C VAL A 34 1.62 30.91 43.16
N LEU A 35 1.34 32.21 43.05
CA LEU A 35 2.08 33.11 42.18
C LEU A 35 3.55 33.23 42.58
N LEU A 36 3.82 33.33 43.89
CA LEU A 36 5.18 33.36 44.40
C LEU A 36 5.93 32.06 44.12
N ALA A 37 5.33 30.91 44.43
CA ALA A 37 5.96 29.59 44.30
C ALA A 37 6.10 29.11 42.84
N CYS A 38 5.09 29.36 42.00
CA CYS A 38 5.01 28.79 40.65
C CYS A 38 5.40 29.74 39.52
N LEU A 39 5.59 31.04 39.81
CA LEU A 39 5.96 32.03 38.79
C LEU A 39 7.12 32.93 39.23
N VAL A 40 7.01 33.62 40.36
CA VAL A 40 8.03 34.61 40.77
C VAL A 40 9.34 33.92 41.13
N LEU A 41 9.31 32.92 42.01
CA LEU A 41 10.51 32.21 42.47
C LEU A 41 11.27 31.53 41.31
N PRO A 42 10.63 30.80 40.38
CA PRO A 42 11.34 30.19 39.25
C PRO A 42 11.87 31.23 38.24
N VAL A 43 11.15 32.34 37.98
CA VAL A 43 11.65 33.41 37.12
C VAL A 43 12.89 34.06 37.72
N VAL A 44 12.85 34.42 39.00
CA VAL A 44 13.98 34.99 39.76
C VAL A 44 15.17 34.03 39.73
N ALA A 45 14.94 32.73 39.96
CA ALA A 45 15.99 31.72 39.89
C ALA A 45 16.58 31.57 38.48
N SER A 46 15.78 31.71 37.42
CA SER A 46 16.27 31.68 36.04
C SER A 46 17.10 32.90 35.64
N LEU A 47 16.82 34.07 36.22
CA LEU A 47 17.53 35.32 35.96
C LEU A 47 18.84 35.43 36.76
N TRP A 48 18.88 34.84 37.95
CA TRP A 48 20.05 34.85 38.84
C TRP A 48 20.46 33.45 39.30
N PRO A 49 20.86 32.55 38.40
CA PRO A 49 21.18 31.16 38.72
C PRO A 49 22.33 31.03 39.75
N ALA A 50 23.26 32.00 39.77
CA ALA A 50 24.37 32.04 40.72
C ALA A 50 23.93 32.17 42.19
N VAL A 51 22.77 32.79 42.45
CA VAL A 51 22.22 32.97 43.81
C VAL A 51 21.57 31.67 44.32
N PHE A 52 21.14 30.82 43.39
CA PHE A 52 20.31 29.65 43.68
C PHE A 52 21.08 28.32 43.59
N GLN A 53 22.38 28.34 43.29
CA GLN A 53 23.23 27.16 43.05
C GLN A 53 22.66 26.17 42.02
N PRO A 54 23.16 26.14 40.78
CA PRO A 54 22.72 25.15 39.80
C PRO A 54 23.03 23.73 40.31
N VAL A 55 22.11 22.79 40.07
CA VAL A 55 22.40 21.37 40.28
C VAL A 55 23.32 20.90 39.15
N GLU A 56 24.62 21.17 39.26
CA GLU A 56 25.62 20.64 38.33
C GLU A 56 25.95 19.19 38.70
N GLU A 57 25.24 18.24 38.10
CA GLU A 57 25.70 16.85 38.06
C GLU A 57 26.79 16.72 36.97
N LYS A 58 28.02 16.35 37.36
CA LYS A 58 29.09 15.98 36.42
C LYS A 58 28.63 14.80 35.56
N ALA A 59 28.23 15.06 34.32
CA ALA A 59 27.95 14.00 33.36
C ALA A 59 29.27 13.31 32.91
N PRO A 60 29.33 11.98 32.84
CA PRO A 60 30.44 11.30 32.16
C PRO A 60 30.45 11.70 30.68
N GLN A 61 31.66 11.89 30.14
CA GLN A 61 31.94 12.32 28.77
C GLN A 61 31.11 11.50 27.75
N LEU A 62 30.03 12.08 27.20
CA LEU A 62 29.26 11.46 26.13
C LEU A 62 30.06 11.48 24.81
N ARG A 63 29.87 10.44 23.99
CA ARG A 63 30.62 10.22 22.74
C ARG A 63 30.60 11.45 21.82
N LYS A 64 31.79 11.91 21.42
CA LYS A 64 31.98 12.95 20.40
C LYS A 64 31.28 12.52 19.09
N THR A 65 30.33 13.31 18.62
CA THR A 65 29.69 13.09 17.31
C THR A 65 30.63 13.53 16.18
N PRO A 66 30.63 12.85 15.00
CA PRO A 66 31.58 13.12 13.91
C PRO A 66 31.37 14.44 13.14
N HIS A 67 30.39 15.25 13.50
CA HIS A 67 30.16 16.57 12.92
C HIS A 67 29.86 17.58 14.04
N PRO A 68 30.50 18.76 14.04
CA PRO A 68 30.15 19.84 14.95
C PRO A 68 28.81 20.43 14.49
N ALA A 69 27.71 19.89 15.00
CA ALA A 69 26.49 20.68 15.05
C ALA A 69 26.79 21.87 15.99
N PRO A 70 26.61 23.14 15.58
CA PRO A 70 26.95 24.32 16.38
C PRO A 70 26.27 24.35 17.77
N VAL A 71 25.27 23.49 17.97
CA VAL A 71 24.45 23.37 19.18
C VAL A 71 24.91 22.25 20.13
N LEU A 72 25.76 21.31 19.67
CA LEU A 72 26.20 20.15 20.48
C LEU A 72 27.62 20.33 21.06
N SER A 73 28.25 21.48 20.85
CA SER A 73 29.61 21.76 21.34
C SER A 73 29.66 22.14 22.82
N SER A 74 28.51 22.32 23.48
CA SER A 74 28.48 22.41 24.93
C SER A 74 28.33 21.00 25.50
N THR A 75 29.22 20.63 26.41
CA THR A 75 28.98 19.53 27.35
C THR A 75 27.55 19.63 27.85
N TYR A 76 26.70 18.62 27.63
CA TYR A 76 25.37 18.55 28.24
C TYR A 76 25.55 18.42 29.75
N VAL A 77 25.73 19.57 30.39
CA VAL A 77 25.53 19.72 31.82
C VAL A 77 24.03 19.55 32.01
N ARG A 78 23.65 18.65 32.91
CA ARG A 78 22.27 18.44 33.34
C ARG A 78 21.82 19.65 34.16
N ALA A 79 21.79 20.83 33.54
CA ALA A 79 21.54 22.09 34.21
C ALA A 79 20.03 22.34 34.19
N SER A 80 19.33 21.98 35.26
CA SER A 80 18.18 22.80 35.62
C SER A 80 18.76 24.16 36.03
N PRO A 81 18.43 25.27 35.36
CA PRO A 81 18.94 26.60 35.71
C PRO A 81 18.51 27.08 37.11
N THR A 82 17.69 26.33 37.84
CA THR A 82 17.15 26.72 39.16
C THR A 82 17.45 25.69 40.25
N ALA A 83 17.67 26.16 41.49
CA ALA A 83 17.73 25.28 42.67
C ALA A 83 16.46 24.43 42.75
N LEU A 84 16.59 23.16 43.16
CA LEU A 84 15.47 22.24 43.38
C LEU A 84 14.64 21.88 42.13
N GLY A 85 15.06 22.29 40.92
CA GLY A 85 14.32 22.00 39.69
C GLY A 85 12.97 22.70 39.60
N LEU A 86 12.86 23.90 40.17
CA LEU A 86 11.62 24.68 40.21
C LEU A 86 11.06 25.00 38.81
N ASP A 87 11.90 25.05 37.78
CA ASP A 87 11.49 25.23 36.40
C ASP A 87 10.87 23.97 35.78
N ALA A 88 11.13 22.78 36.33
CA ALA A 88 10.51 21.53 35.88
C ALA A 88 8.98 21.53 36.06
N GLN A 89 8.44 22.40 36.93
CA GLN A 89 6.99 22.57 37.10
C GLN A 89 6.32 23.17 35.85
N TRP A 90 7.09 23.81 34.97
CA TRP A 90 6.59 24.34 33.69
C TRP A 90 6.74 23.34 32.55
N ASN A 91 7.26 22.13 32.80
CA ASN A 91 7.37 21.11 31.79
C ASN A 91 5.98 20.52 31.48
N PRO A 92 5.43 20.73 30.27
CA PRO A 92 4.09 20.25 29.93
C PRO A 92 4.01 18.73 29.75
N GLY A 93 5.14 18.03 29.76
CA GLY A 93 5.21 16.57 29.66
C GLY A 93 6.56 16.09 29.14
N THR A 94 6.86 14.81 29.28
CA THR A 94 8.12 14.23 28.78
C THR A 94 8.25 14.38 27.26
N LEU A 95 9.46 14.70 26.80
CA LEU A 95 9.84 14.81 25.39
C LEU A 95 9.73 13.48 24.62
N SER A 96 9.82 13.54 23.29
CA SER A 96 9.89 12.33 22.46
C SER A 96 11.21 11.59 22.69
N ALA A 97 11.25 10.28 22.42
CA ALA A 97 12.42 9.44 22.69
C ALA A 97 13.72 10.00 22.08
N SER A 98 13.65 10.54 20.87
CA SER A 98 14.78 11.13 20.17
C SER A 98 15.23 12.48 20.74
N HIS A 99 14.34 13.20 21.44
CA HIS A 99 14.61 14.50 22.04
C HIS A 99 14.79 14.46 23.57
N GLN A 100 14.68 13.29 24.20
CA GLN A 100 14.97 13.10 25.63
C GLN A 100 16.29 13.72 26.12
N PRO A 101 17.40 13.72 25.36
CA PRO A 101 18.63 14.40 25.77
C PRO A 101 18.47 15.89 26.09
N PHE A 102 17.43 16.55 25.56
CA PHE A 102 17.11 17.96 25.77
C PHE A 102 16.08 18.20 26.88
N GLY A 103 15.63 17.17 27.62
CA GLY A 103 14.48 17.23 28.53
C GLY A 103 14.56 18.26 29.67
N LEU A 104 15.77 18.79 29.93
CA LEU A 104 16.03 19.82 30.94
C LEU A 104 16.58 21.12 30.34
N ASP A 105 16.85 21.16 29.03
CA ASP A 105 17.33 22.37 28.33
C ASP A 105 16.25 22.91 27.40
N CYS A 106 15.26 23.60 27.98
CA CYS A 106 14.13 24.17 27.24
C CYS A 106 14.57 25.11 26.10
N LYS A 107 15.73 25.77 26.25
CA LYS A 107 16.26 26.74 25.28
C LYS A 107 16.75 26.07 23.99
N SER A 108 16.99 24.76 24.01
CA SER A 108 17.30 24.00 22.80
C SER A 108 16.18 24.04 21.75
N CYS A 109 14.92 24.28 22.15
CA CYS A 109 13.79 24.40 21.24
C CYS A 109 13.02 25.72 21.38
N HIS A 110 12.93 26.29 22.59
CA HIS A 110 12.21 27.55 22.84
C HIS A 110 13.14 28.75 22.71
N SER A 111 13.22 29.36 21.53
CA SER A 111 14.06 30.55 21.31
C SER A 111 13.57 31.79 22.06
N GLU A 112 12.26 31.87 22.35
CA GLU A 112 11.64 32.99 23.05
C GLU A 112 10.79 32.47 24.22
N PRO A 113 10.95 33.03 25.44
CA PRO A 113 10.13 32.65 26.59
C PRO A 113 8.64 32.86 26.33
N PHE A 114 7.81 31.92 26.80
CA PHE A 114 6.34 31.97 26.70
C PHE A 114 5.77 32.07 25.28
N LYS A 115 6.59 31.85 24.24
CA LYS A 115 6.13 31.62 22.88
C LYS A 115 6.24 30.15 22.53
N GLN A 116 5.32 29.69 21.68
CA GLN A 116 5.40 28.34 21.14
C GLN A 116 6.63 28.23 20.21
N VAL A 117 7.23 27.04 20.14
CA VAL A 117 8.40 26.72 19.30
C VAL A 117 8.13 27.06 17.83
N GLN A 118 8.99 27.83 17.17
CA GLN A 118 8.82 28.21 15.77
C GLN A 118 9.47 27.16 14.85
N ASP A 119 9.04 27.10 13.59
CA ASP A 119 9.59 26.12 12.63
C ASP A 119 11.11 26.31 12.42
N LYS A 120 11.60 27.55 12.49
CA LYS A 120 13.04 27.86 12.45
C LYS A 120 13.83 27.18 13.56
N ASP A 121 13.22 26.93 14.73
CA ASP A 121 13.89 26.31 15.88
C ASP A 121 14.06 24.81 15.62
N CYS A 122 13.04 24.17 15.03
CA CYS A 122 13.11 22.79 14.56
C CYS A 122 14.17 22.63 13.45
N LEU A 123 14.15 23.53 12.46
CA LEU A 123 15.02 23.51 11.29
C LEU A 123 16.48 23.83 11.62
N ALA A 124 16.77 24.39 12.80
CA ALA A 124 18.15 24.59 13.27
C ALA A 124 18.94 23.26 13.34
N CYS A 125 18.26 22.18 13.76
CA CYS A 125 18.82 20.82 13.80
C CYS A 125 18.34 19.95 12.62
N HIS A 126 17.09 20.09 12.20
CA HIS A 126 16.47 19.27 11.16
C HIS A 126 16.59 19.86 9.74
N LYS A 127 17.78 20.33 9.36
CA LYS A 127 18.01 21.01 8.06
C LYS A 127 17.73 20.16 6.82
N GLY A 128 17.83 18.83 6.95
CA GLY A 128 17.70 17.88 5.85
C GLY A 128 16.32 17.26 5.68
N ILE A 129 15.32 17.68 6.46
CA ILE A 129 13.96 17.14 6.32
C ILE A 129 13.31 17.67 5.04
N GLY A 130 12.71 16.77 4.27
CA GLY A 130 11.94 17.14 3.08
C GLY A 130 10.57 17.73 3.44
N ASN A 131 9.92 18.32 2.43
CA ASN A 131 8.55 18.81 2.56
C ASN A 131 7.54 17.65 2.58
N HIS A 132 6.39 17.86 3.25
CA HIS A 132 5.29 16.89 3.28
C HIS A 132 4.57 16.74 1.92
N VAL A 133 4.80 17.69 1.02
CA VAL A 133 4.29 17.69 -0.36
C VAL A 133 5.45 17.93 -1.32
N ALA A 134 5.26 17.60 -2.59
CA ALA A 134 6.26 17.90 -3.62
C ALA A 134 6.58 19.42 -3.64
N ASP A 135 7.83 19.78 -3.90
CA ASP A 135 8.32 21.16 -3.76
C ASP A 135 7.50 22.20 -4.54
N LYS A 136 6.98 21.83 -5.72
CA LYS A 136 6.09 22.68 -6.52
C LYS A 136 4.78 23.06 -5.81
N VAL A 137 4.32 22.21 -4.90
CA VAL A 137 3.12 22.42 -4.08
C VAL A 137 3.50 23.05 -2.74
N ALA A 138 4.70 22.74 -2.22
CA ALA A 138 5.20 23.28 -0.95
C ALA A 138 5.25 24.81 -0.94
N SER A 139 5.53 25.44 -2.08
CA SER A 139 5.56 26.90 -2.24
C SER A 139 4.20 27.61 -2.10
N MET A 140 3.09 26.88 -1.89
CA MET A 140 1.76 27.48 -1.74
C MET A 140 1.58 28.16 -0.37
N PRO A 141 1.10 29.41 -0.30
CA PRO A 141 0.89 30.11 0.97
C PRO A 141 0.02 29.34 1.98
N ALA A 142 -1.02 28.67 1.49
CA ALA A 142 -1.95 27.88 2.32
C ALA A 142 -1.30 26.69 3.06
N LEU A 143 -0.08 26.26 2.68
CA LEU A 143 0.66 25.21 3.36
C LEU A 143 1.70 25.75 4.36
N HIS A 144 2.14 27.00 4.21
CA HIS A 144 3.10 27.64 5.11
C HIS A 144 2.48 28.07 6.44
N GLU A 145 1.15 28.13 6.52
CA GLU A 145 0.43 28.44 7.77
C GLU A 145 0.46 27.27 8.77
N THR A 146 0.83 26.05 8.33
CA THR A 146 0.85 24.87 9.19
C THR A 146 2.25 24.65 9.77
N ARG A 147 2.45 25.04 11.03
CA ARG A 147 3.70 24.83 11.77
C ARG A 147 4.02 23.35 12.00
N CYS A 148 5.30 23.01 12.09
CA CYS A 148 5.79 21.67 12.43
C CYS A 148 5.10 21.10 13.68
N ALA A 149 5.04 21.92 14.74
CA ALA A 149 4.47 21.55 16.03
C ALA A 149 2.94 21.36 16.03
N THR A 150 2.25 21.63 14.92
CA THR A 150 0.81 21.34 14.78
C THR A 150 0.58 19.82 14.84
N CYS A 151 1.45 19.07 14.15
CA CYS A 151 1.41 17.61 14.05
C CYS A 151 2.57 16.91 14.78
N HIS A 152 3.77 17.52 14.82
CA HIS A 152 4.96 16.98 15.48
C HIS A 152 5.18 17.64 16.85
N ARG A 153 4.40 17.24 17.85
CA ARG A 153 4.50 17.74 19.22
C ARG A 153 5.50 16.89 20.01
N ASP A 154 6.38 17.52 20.75
CA ASP A 154 7.43 16.75 21.44
C ASP A 154 7.04 16.29 22.84
N HIS A 155 6.35 17.15 23.61
CA HIS A 155 5.96 16.91 25.01
C HIS A 155 4.79 15.93 25.19
N GLN A 156 4.73 14.86 24.40
CA GLN A 156 3.63 13.90 24.42
C GLN A 156 4.07 12.49 24.86
N GLY A 157 5.24 12.37 25.50
CA GLY A 157 5.79 11.07 25.87
C GLY A 157 6.91 10.62 24.95
N ALA A 158 7.66 9.62 25.39
CA ALA A 158 8.71 8.99 24.58
C ALA A 158 8.17 8.48 23.22
N GLU A 159 6.95 7.94 23.21
CA GLU A 159 6.24 7.53 21.99
C GLU A 159 5.31 8.61 21.43
N GLY A 160 5.49 9.86 21.87
CA GLY A 160 4.63 11.00 21.53
C GLY A 160 4.44 11.15 20.03
N LEU A 161 5.52 11.14 19.25
CA LEU A 161 5.45 11.26 17.79
C LEU A 161 4.79 10.03 17.14
N VAL A 162 5.07 8.82 17.61
CA VAL A 162 4.48 7.57 17.08
C VAL A 162 2.97 7.51 17.36
N SER A 163 2.57 7.89 18.58
CA SER A 163 1.18 7.96 19.01
C SER A 163 0.42 9.12 18.37
N GLN A 164 1.09 10.25 18.10
CA GLN A 164 0.52 11.38 17.35
C GLN A 164 0.23 11.02 15.92
N ASN A 165 1.14 10.31 15.25
CA ASN A 165 0.84 9.75 13.94
C ASN A 165 -0.47 8.97 14.03
N ARG A 166 -0.62 8.03 14.96
CA ARG A 166 -1.88 7.26 15.09
C ARG A 166 -3.12 8.09 15.49
N ARG A 167 -2.99 9.20 16.22
CA ARG A 167 -4.12 9.94 16.81
C ARG A 167 -4.62 11.14 15.99
N TYR A 168 -3.78 11.73 15.14
CA TYR A 168 -4.11 12.94 14.36
C TYR A 168 -4.46 12.68 12.88
N ILE A 169 -4.33 11.45 12.41
CA ILE A 169 -4.46 11.05 11.00
C ILE A 169 -5.88 11.21 10.41
N GLY A 170 -6.94 11.31 11.22
CA GLY A 170 -8.30 11.57 10.72
C GLY A 170 -8.52 13.05 10.38
N ALA A 171 -8.87 13.84 11.40
CA ALA A 171 -9.22 15.25 11.26
C ALA A 171 -8.03 16.12 10.77
N GLY A 172 -6.79 15.75 11.10
CA GLY A 172 -5.60 16.50 10.66
C GLY A 172 -5.34 16.39 9.16
N CYS A 173 -5.64 15.25 8.53
CA CYS A 173 -5.58 15.17 7.07
C CYS A 173 -6.74 15.96 6.44
N ALA A 174 -7.96 15.82 6.97
CA ALA A 174 -9.15 16.50 6.45
C ALA A 174 -9.10 18.03 6.57
N SER A 175 -8.37 18.62 7.53
CA SER A 175 -8.26 20.08 7.66
C SER A 175 -7.62 20.74 6.44
N CYS A 176 -6.69 20.04 5.78
CA CYS A 176 -6.07 20.49 4.54
C CYS A 176 -6.77 19.90 3.31
N HIS A 177 -7.12 18.60 3.34
CA HIS A 177 -7.68 17.89 2.20
C HIS A 177 -9.19 18.05 2.00
N GLY A 178 -9.90 18.64 2.95
CA GLY A 178 -11.35 18.81 2.92
C GLY A 178 -11.86 19.91 2.01
N ASP A 179 -10.98 20.81 1.53
CA ASP A 179 -11.32 21.96 0.69
C ASP A 179 -10.15 22.34 -0.23
N LEU A 180 -9.62 21.35 -0.95
CA LEU A 180 -8.53 21.53 -1.92
C LEU A 180 -8.95 22.32 -3.14
N GLU A 181 -10.19 22.18 -3.60
CA GLU A 181 -10.65 22.87 -4.81
C GLU A 181 -10.62 24.40 -4.64
N SER A 182 -11.07 24.91 -3.48
CA SER A 182 -11.02 26.34 -3.16
C SER A 182 -9.58 26.84 -2.98
N LYS A 183 -8.70 26.01 -2.41
CA LYS A 183 -7.30 26.35 -2.13
C LYS A 183 -6.39 26.18 -3.35
N LEU A 184 -6.75 25.30 -4.27
CA LEU A 184 -6.01 24.96 -5.48
C LEU A 184 -6.98 24.73 -6.65
N PRO A 185 -7.51 25.81 -7.24
CA PRO A 185 -8.41 25.71 -8.40
C PRO A 185 -7.79 24.89 -9.53
N GLY A 186 -8.56 23.97 -10.12
CA GLY A 186 -8.11 23.09 -11.20
C GLY A 186 -7.37 21.82 -10.74
N THR A 187 -7.28 21.57 -9.42
CA THR A 187 -6.74 20.30 -8.91
C THR A 187 -7.56 19.08 -9.36
N GLN A 188 -6.86 17.99 -9.68
CA GLN A 188 -7.47 16.69 -10.00
C GLN A 188 -7.72 15.83 -8.75
N VAL A 189 -7.29 16.32 -7.58
CA VAL A 189 -7.49 15.69 -6.28
C VAL A 189 -8.78 16.24 -5.68
N ALA A 190 -9.77 15.38 -5.50
CA ALA A 190 -11.06 15.78 -4.93
C ALA A 190 -10.94 15.96 -3.41
N ASN A 191 -11.82 16.81 -2.87
CA ASN A 191 -11.94 17.04 -1.44
C ASN A 191 -12.27 15.73 -0.69
N VAL A 192 -11.68 15.56 0.48
CA VAL A 192 -11.94 14.42 1.39
C VAL A 192 -12.00 14.89 2.83
N LYS A 193 -13.08 14.53 3.52
CA LYS A 193 -13.32 14.90 4.93
C LYS A 193 -13.50 13.70 5.85
N ASP A 194 -14.03 12.60 5.34
CA ASP A 194 -14.29 11.39 6.13
C ASP A 194 -14.45 10.17 5.22
N PHE A 195 -13.91 9.01 5.61
CA PHE A 195 -13.99 7.79 4.80
C PHE A 195 -15.44 7.36 4.47
N ALA A 196 -16.34 7.38 5.45
CA ALA A 196 -17.71 6.91 5.27
C ALA A 196 -18.61 7.96 4.61
N LYS A 197 -18.52 9.23 5.05
CA LYS A 197 -19.47 10.28 4.66
C LYS A 197 -19.00 11.13 3.49
N ALA A 198 -17.69 11.35 3.35
CA ALA A 198 -17.15 12.38 2.47
C ALA A 198 -15.76 12.01 1.93
N HIS A 199 -15.68 10.83 1.30
CA HIS A 199 -14.51 10.37 0.57
C HIS A 199 -14.91 10.09 -0.88
N PRO A 200 -14.15 10.60 -1.86
CA PRO A 200 -14.45 10.38 -3.26
C PRO A 200 -14.26 8.92 -3.63
N GLN A 201 -14.84 8.48 -4.75
CA GLN A 201 -14.58 7.12 -5.23
C GLN A 201 -13.08 6.89 -5.51
N PHE A 202 -12.65 5.65 -5.32
CA PHE A 202 -11.27 5.24 -5.52
C PHE A 202 -10.82 5.46 -6.96
N ARG A 203 -9.50 5.65 -7.14
CA ARG A 203 -8.88 5.64 -8.46
C ARG A 203 -8.13 4.34 -8.66
N VAL A 204 -8.47 3.60 -9.70
CA VAL A 204 -7.74 2.41 -10.13
C VAL A 204 -6.77 2.78 -11.24
N GLN A 205 -5.59 2.21 -11.18
CA GLN A 205 -4.60 2.29 -12.24
C GLN A 205 -4.94 1.28 -13.32
N VAL A 206 -4.95 1.71 -14.58
CA VAL A 206 -5.09 0.85 -15.75
C VAL A 206 -3.96 1.14 -16.74
N ALA A 207 -3.55 0.13 -17.50
CA ALA A 207 -2.58 0.32 -18.57
C ALA A 207 -3.23 1.01 -19.78
N ALA A 208 -2.67 2.16 -20.20
CA ALA A 208 -3.02 2.83 -21.45
C ALA A 208 -2.14 2.38 -22.62
N SER A 209 -0.91 1.95 -22.32
CA SER A 209 0.01 1.28 -23.24
C SER A 209 0.88 0.29 -22.46
N GLU A 210 1.83 -0.37 -23.12
CA GLU A 210 2.77 -1.29 -22.45
C GLU A 210 3.61 -0.61 -21.35
N THR A 211 3.85 0.71 -21.46
CA THR A 211 4.71 1.47 -20.56
C THR A 211 3.99 2.59 -19.83
N THR A 212 2.76 2.92 -20.23
CA THR A 212 2.01 4.07 -19.71
C THR A 212 0.79 3.60 -18.92
N PHE A 213 0.67 4.11 -17.70
CA PHE A 213 -0.46 3.85 -16.82
C PHE A 213 -1.25 5.13 -16.55
N VAL A 214 -2.57 4.99 -16.48
CA VAL A 214 -3.49 6.09 -16.14
C VAL A 214 -4.35 5.70 -14.94
N ARG A 215 -4.70 6.69 -14.10
CA ARG A 215 -5.51 6.46 -12.90
C ARG A 215 -6.93 6.97 -13.08
N VAL A 216 -7.85 6.06 -13.32
CA VAL A 216 -9.27 6.34 -13.60
C VAL A 216 -10.08 6.27 -12.30
N ARG A 217 -10.95 7.25 -12.08
CA ARG A 217 -11.85 7.28 -10.91
C ARG A 217 -13.03 6.34 -11.14
N GLN A 218 -13.35 5.52 -10.14
CA GLN A 218 -14.50 4.62 -10.13
C GLN A 218 -15.82 5.38 -9.89
N GLY A 219 -16.96 4.70 -10.08
CA GLY A 219 -18.29 5.18 -9.71
C GLY A 219 -19.13 5.79 -10.85
N GLY A 220 -18.58 5.88 -12.05
CA GLY A 220 -19.34 6.19 -13.28
C GLY A 220 -19.68 4.90 -14.03
N ALA A 221 -18.97 4.65 -15.12
CA ALA A 221 -19.10 3.41 -15.90
C ALA A 221 -18.13 2.32 -15.40
N PRO A 222 -18.41 1.03 -15.71
CA PRO A 222 -17.44 -0.06 -15.53
C PRO A 222 -16.12 0.27 -16.21
N ILE A 223 -15.02 -0.02 -15.53
CA ILE A 223 -13.68 0.23 -16.03
C ILE A 223 -13.19 -1.02 -16.75
N ALA A 224 -12.59 -0.83 -17.92
CA ALA A 224 -11.97 -1.89 -18.70
C ALA A 224 -10.49 -1.57 -18.94
N GLN A 225 -9.69 -2.62 -19.04
CA GLN A 225 -8.30 -2.59 -19.46
C GLN A 225 -8.13 -3.47 -20.69
N ALA A 226 -7.55 -2.92 -21.76
CA ALA A 226 -7.33 -3.68 -22.98
C ALA A 226 -6.42 -4.89 -22.71
N ASN A 227 -6.98 -6.09 -22.87
CA ASN A 227 -6.28 -7.36 -22.65
C ASN A 227 -6.74 -8.36 -23.70
N ALA A 228 -5.80 -8.92 -24.47
CA ALA A 228 -6.12 -9.86 -25.55
C ALA A 228 -6.26 -11.32 -25.10
N LEU A 229 -6.07 -11.60 -23.80
CA LEU A 229 -6.24 -12.94 -23.25
C LEU A 229 -7.73 -13.32 -23.23
N LYS A 230 -8.07 -14.49 -23.75
CA LYS A 230 -9.41 -15.10 -23.66
C LYS A 230 -9.48 -15.93 -22.38
N PHE A 231 -10.01 -15.34 -21.31
CA PHE A 231 -10.20 -16.02 -20.03
C PHE A 231 -11.49 -15.55 -19.33
N PRO A 232 -12.61 -16.22 -19.59
CA PRO A 232 -13.88 -15.94 -18.94
C PRO A 232 -13.94 -16.59 -17.55
N HIS A 233 -14.01 -15.79 -16.48
CA HIS A 233 -14.06 -16.29 -15.10
C HIS A 233 -15.37 -17.01 -14.81
N ASP A 234 -16.49 -16.52 -15.34
CA ASP A 234 -17.83 -17.13 -15.22
C ASP A 234 -17.87 -18.60 -15.68
N ILE A 235 -17.14 -18.93 -16.75
CA ILE A 235 -17.00 -20.32 -17.23
C ILE A 235 -16.13 -21.14 -16.27
N HIS A 236 -14.98 -20.61 -15.85
CA HIS A 236 -14.04 -21.36 -15.00
C HIS A 236 -14.56 -21.56 -13.57
N LEU A 237 -15.32 -20.60 -13.04
CA LEU A 237 -15.93 -20.63 -11.72
C LEU A 237 -17.37 -21.17 -11.75
N ALA A 238 -17.78 -21.84 -12.83
CA ALA A 238 -19.12 -22.40 -12.96
C ALA A 238 -19.43 -23.33 -11.77
N ALA A 239 -20.56 -23.11 -11.11
CA ALA A 239 -20.93 -23.81 -9.87
C ALA A 239 -20.98 -25.35 -10.04
N GLY A 240 -21.35 -25.81 -11.23
CA GLY A 240 -21.38 -27.22 -11.58
C GLY A 240 -20.00 -27.85 -11.78
N GLY A 241 -18.93 -27.07 -11.84
CA GLY A 241 -17.58 -27.51 -12.24
C GLY A 241 -17.42 -27.63 -13.77
N ILE A 242 -16.18 -27.66 -14.21
CA ILE A 242 -15.75 -27.73 -15.62
C ILE A 242 -15.17 -29.11 -15.95
N ALA A 243 -15.16 -29.47 -17.23
CA ALA A 243 -14.49 -30.68 -17.69
C ALA A 243 -12.96 -30.52 -17.60
N SER A 244 -12.28 -31.55 -17.11
CA SER A 244 -10.81 -31.63 -17.06
C SER A 244 -10.35 -33.03 -17.50
N PRO A 245 -9.06 -33.23 -17.82
CA PRO A 245 -8.53 -34.53 -18.23
C PRO A 245 -8.80 -35.66 -17.22
N ASN A 246 -8.90 -35.32 -15.93
CA ASN A 246 -9.12 -36.28 -14.84
C ASN A 246 -10.59 -36.31 -14.35
N GLY A 247 -11.53 -35.86 -15.18
CA GLY A 247 -12.96 -35.78 -14.85
C GLY A 247 -13.42 -34.36 -14.56
N LYS A 248 -14.54 -34.21 -13.87
CA LYS A 248 -15.10 -32.88 -13.56
C LYS A 248 -14.32 -32.21 -12.42
N SER A 249 -13.88 -30.98 -12.64
CA SER A 249 -13.13 -30.19 -11.66
C SER A 249 -13.91 -28.93 -11.27
N LYS A 250 -14.07 -28.67 -9.98
CA LYS A 250 -14.63 -27.41 -9.48
C LYS A 250 -13.48 -26.50 -9.07
N LEU A 251 -13.39 -25.32 -9.70
CA LEU A 251 -12.36 -24.32 -9.39
C LEU A 251 -12.90 -23.30 -8.40
N GLU A 252 -12.00 -22.79 -7.57
CA GLU A 252 -12.25 -21.73 -6.59
C GLU A 252 -11.18 -20.64 -6.79
N CYS A 253 -11.33 -19.48 -6.15
CA CYS A 253 -10.39 -18.35 -6.32
C CYS A 253 -8.92 -18.78 -6.05
N ALA A 254 -8.72 -19.60 -5.02
CA ALA A 254 -7.41 -20.12 -4.59
C ALA A 254 -6.80 -21.14 -5.58
N SER A 255 -7.56 -21.64 -6.55
CA SER A 255 -7.03 -22.52 -7.60
C SER A 255 -6.01 -21.80 -8.49
N CYS A 256 -6.12 -20.47 -8.63
CA CYS A 256 -5.20 -19.65 -9.43
C CYS A 256 -4.53 -18.55 -8.59
N HIS A 257 -5.29 -17.86 -7.73
CA HIS A 257 -4.79 -16.73 -6.93
C HIS A 257 -4.18 -17.22 -5.62
N ARG A 258 -2.86 -17.40 -5.61
CA ARG A 258 -2.11 -17.78 -4.39
C ARG A 258 -1.59 -16.54 -3.66
N PRO A 259 -1.88 -16.38 -2.36
CA PRO A 259 -1.30 -15.31 -1.57
C PRO A 259 0.23 -15.35 -1.63
N ASN A 260 0.86 -14.19 -1.66
CA ASN A 260 2.31 -14.08 -1.52
C ASN A 260 2.73 -14.35 -0.07
N ALA A 261 4.05 -14.37 0.20
CA ALA A 261 4.59 -14.67 1.53
C ALA A 261 4.09 -13.72 2.65
N SER A 262 3.78 -12.45 2.34
CA SER A 262 3.21 -11.52 3.33
C SER A 262 1.71 -11.67 3.50
N GLY A 263 1.03 -12.39 2.61
CA GLY A 263 -0.43 -12.50 2.57
C GLY A 263 -1.15 -11.22 2.15
N SER A 264 -0.45 -10.09 1.97
CA SER A 264 -1.05 -8.80 1.63
C SER A 264 -1.46 -8.69 0.17
N GLY A 265 -0.88 -9.53 -0.69
CA GLY A 265 -1.23 -9.62 -2.11
C GLY A 265 -1.09 -11.05 -2.61
N PHE A 266 -1.04 -11.19 -3.94
CA PHE A 266 -1.00 -12.49 -4.61
C PHE A 266 0.22 -12.62 -5.51
N GLU A 267 0.66 -13.85 -5.69
CA GLU A 267 1.63 -14.19 -6.72
C GLU A 267 1.06 -14.00 -8.12
N ARG A 268 1.96 -13.86 -9.10
CA ARG A 268 1.56 -13.81 -10.51
C ARG A 268 1.01 -15.16 -10.94
N VAL A 269 -0.17 -15.17 -11.57
CA VAL A 269 -0.74 -16.35 -12.25
C VAL A 269 0.16 -16.76 -13.43
N SER A 270 0.45 -18.05 -13.54
CA SER A 270 1.29 -18.61 -14.61
C SER A 270 0.64 -19.81 -15.28
N MET A 271 0.88 -19.95 -16.59
CA MET A 271 0.33 -21.06 -17.37
C MET A 271 0.71 -22.42 -16.78
N GLN A 272 2.01 -22.60 -16.48
CA GLN A 272 2.54 -23.88 -16.02
C GLN A 272 1.90 -24.35 -14.72
N ARG A 273 1.67 -23.44 -13.77
CA ARG A 273 1.16 -23.77 -12.44
C ARG A 273 -0.36 -23.83 -12.39
N ASP A 274 -1.04 -22.94 -13.10
CA ASP A 274 -2.45 -22.64 -12.85
C ASP A 274 -3.38 -23.15 -13.94
N CYS A 275 -2.84 -23.45 -15.13
CA CYS A 275 -3.65 -23.76 -16.31
C CYS A 275 -3.25 -25.10 -16.96
N GLN A 276 -1.97 -25.47 -16.93
CA GLN A 276 -1.42 -26.60 -17.71
C GLN A 276 -2.01 -27.96 -17.38
N SER A 277 -2.56 -28.15 -16.16
CA SER A 277 -3.24 -29.39 -15.77
C SER A 277 -4.51 -29.66 -16.58
N CYS A 278 -5.17 -28.62 -17.08
CA CYS A 278 -6.38 -28.72 -17.90
C CYS A 278 -6.15 -28.29 -19.35
N HIS A 279 -5.27 -27.31 -19.57
CA HIS A 279 -4.90 -26.77 -20.88
C HIS A 279 -3.52 -27.27 -21.28
N THR A 280 -3.43 -28.49 -21.79
CA THR A 280 -2.14 -29.06 -22.22
C THR A 280 -1.51 -28.25 -23.38
N LEU A 281 -0.18 -28.16 -23.36
CA LEU A 281 0.63 -27.67 -24.48
C LEU A 281 1.30 -28.83 -25.23
N ALA A 282 0.71 -30.03 -25.15
CA ALA A 282 1.16 -31.20 -25.89
C ALA A 282 1.02 -30.98 -27.39
N PHE A 283 1.99 -31.49 -28.14
CA PHE A 283 2.10 -31.24 -29.58
C PHE A 283 2.43 -32.49 -30.38
N GLU A 284 2.53 -33.64 -29.75
CA GLU A 284 2.70 -34.90 -30.45
C GLU A 284 1.75 -35.91 -29.80
N PRO A 285 0.65 -36.30 -30.46
CA PRO A 285 -0.30 -37.26 -29.93
C PRO A 285 0.36 -38.56 -29.45
N ALA A 286 1.28 -39.13 -30.22
CA ALA A 286 1.97 -40.37 -29.84
C ALA A 286 2.82 -40.22 -28.57
N LEU A 287 3.28 -39.01 -28.27
CA LEU A 287 4.14 -38.66 -27.14
C LEU A 287 3.48 -37.59 -26.27
N SER A 288 2.28 -37.90 -25.77
CA SER A 288 1.35 -37.00 -25.06
C SER A 288 1.94 -36.22 -23.88
N GLN A 289 3.01 -36.73 -23.27
CA GLN A 289 3.70 -36.07 -22.15
C GLN A 289 4.61 -34.92 -22.61
N ARG A 290 4.98 -34.88 -23.89
CA ARG A 290 5.86 -33.85 -24.43
C ARG A 290 5.06 -32.59 -24.74
N GLN A 291 5.49 -31.48 -24.16
CA GLN A 291 4.83 -30.18 -24.27
C GLN A 291 5.82 -29.11 -24.73
N VAL A 292 5.31 -28.09 -25.43
CA VAL A 292 6.09 -26.89 -25.71
C VAL A 292 6.13 -25.96 -24.48
N PRO A 293 7.16 -25.13 -24.31
CA PRO A 293 7.16 -24.12 -23.26
C PRO A 293 6.06 -23.08 -23.51
N HIS A 294 5.43 -22.57 -22.45
CA HIS A 294 4.64 -21.34 -22.54
C HIS A 294 5.60 -20.14 -22.55
N GLY A 295 5.92 -19.66 -23.74
CA GLY A 295 6.94 -18.63 -23.93
C GLY A 295 6.79 -17.87 -25.24
N SER A 296 7.90 -17.33 -25.71
CA SER A 296 7.94 -16.63 -26.99
C SER A 296 7.70 -17.57 -28.17
N VAL A 297 7.15 -17.06 -29.28
CA VAL A 297 6.94 -17.86 -30.49
C VAL A 297 8.24 -18.54 -30.97
N PRO A 298 9.41 -17.87 -31.01
CA PRO A 298 10.66 -18.53 -31.41
C PRO A 298 11.08 -19.71 -30.52
N GLU A 299 10.83 -19.67 -29.22
CA GLU A 299 11.15 -20.77 -28.29
C GLU A 299 10.26 -21.99 -28.57
N VAL A 300 8.97 -21.76 -28.82
CA VAL A 300 8.03 -22.81 -29.22
C VAL A 300 8.48 -23.47 -30.53
N LEU A 301 8.77 -22.65 -31.56
CA LEU A 301 9.21 -23.16 -32.87
C LEU A 301 10.54 -23.92 -32.78
N THR A 302 11.47 -23.44 -31.95
CA THR A 302 12.73 -24.12 -31.68
C THR A 302 12.48 -25.50 -31.06
N THR A 303 11.63 -25.56 -30.03
CA THR A 303 11.27 -26.82 -29.35
C THR A 303 10.70 -27.84 -30.34
N LEU A 304 9.79 -27.40 -31.22
CA LEU A 304 9.19 -28.27 -32.23
C LEU A 304 10.22 -28.75 -33.25
N ARG A 305 11.05 -27.83 -33.76
CA ARG A 305 12.05 -28.18 -34.78
C ARG A 305 13.08 -29.17 -34.26
N GLU A 306 13.58 -28.96 -33.04
CA GLU A 306 14.53 -29.84 -32.38
C GLU A 306 13.91 -31.20 -32.09
N PHE A 307 12.68 -31.23 -31.57
CA PHE A 307 11.99 -32.47 -31.27
C PHE A 307 11.80 -33.35 -32.51
N TYR A 308 11.24 -32.79 -33.60
CA TYR A 308 11.04 -33.58 -34.81
C TYR A 308 12.35 -33.91 -35.53
N GLY A 309 13.38 -33.07 -35.37
CA GLY A 309 14.75 -33.40 -35.79
C GLY A 309 15.28 -34.65 -35.07
N TYR A 310 15.11 -34.71 -33.75
CA TYR A 310 15.48 -35.86 -32.93
C TYR A 310 14.66 -37.11 -33.27
N VAL A 311 13.32 -36.99 -33.37
CA VAL A 311 12.43 -38.09 -33.74
C VAL A 311 12.85 -38.69 -35.08
N SER A 312 13.17 -37.85 -36.06
CA SER A 312 13.62 -38.30 -37.38
C SER A 312 15.00 -38.95 -37.35
N SER A 313 15.97 -38.42 -36.61
CA SER A 313 17.34 -38.95 -36.57
C SER A 313 17.45 -40.22 -35.74
N SER A 314 16.68 -40.31 -34.65
CA SER A 314 16.65 -41.44 -33.72
C SER A 314 15.59 -42.49 -34.07
N LYS A 315 14.84 -42.29 -35.17
CA LYS A 315 13.79 -43.19 -35.68
C LYS A 315 12.73 -43.54 -34.63
N VAL A 316 12.32 -42.53 -33.84
CA VAL A 316 11.28 -42.69 -32.83
C VAL A 316 9.92 -42.84 -33.53
N ALA A 317 9.15 -43.86 -33.16
CA ALA A 317 7.82 -44.08 -33.71
C ALA A 317 6.85 -43.02 -33.16
N VAL A 318 6.31 -42.19 -34.06
CA VAL A 318 5.31 -41.14 -33.74
C VAL A 318 4.04 -41.26 -34.57
N ASP A 319 4.00 -42.16 -35.56
CA ASP A 319 2.80 -42.45 -36.34
C ASP A 319 1.97 -43.55 -35.66
N THR A 320 1.86 -43.50 -34.32
CA THR A 320 1.17 -44.51 -33.50
C THR A 320 0.11 -43.85 -32.63
N PRO A 321 -1.04 -44.50 -32.37
CA PRO A 321 -2.04 -43.96 -31.46
C PRO A 321 -1.48 -43.71 -30.05
N PRO A 322 -2.02 -42.71 -29.31
CA PRO A 322 -1.62 -42.47 -27.93
C PRO A 322 -1.92 -43.67 -27.03
N ALA A 323 -0.93 -44.11 -26.25
CA ALA A 323 -1.08 -45.24 -25.33
C ALA A 323 -2.01 -44.94 -24.14
N SER A 324 -2.18 -43.67 -23.78
CA SER A 324 -2.87 -43.21 -22.56
C SER A 324 -4.19 -42.49 -22.83
N GLY A 325 -4.85 -42.78 -23.95
CA GLY A 325 -6.13 -42.16 -24.32
C GLY A 325 -5.99 -40.77 -25.00
N PRO A 326 -7.10 -40.05 -25.19
CA PRO A 326 -7.09 -38.79 -25.94
C PRO A 326 -6.27 -37.71 -25.24
N VAL A 327 -5.26 -37.18 -25.95
CA VAL A 327 -4.33 -36.14 -25.47
C VAL A 327 -4.98 -34.76 -25.45
N PHE A 328 -5.93 -34.53 -26.36
CA PHE A 328 -6.65 -33.28 -26.49
C PHE A 328 -8.11 -33.50 -26.09
N THR A 329 -8.64 -32.61 -25.25
CA THR A 329 -10.07 -32.59 -24.96
C THR A 329 -10.81 -32.18 -26.24
N VAL A 330 -11.47 -33.15 -26.85
CA VAL A 330 -12.22 -32.95 -28.10
C VAL A 330 -13.41 -32.06 -27.79
N ARG A 331 -13.57 -30.95 -28.53
CA ARG A 331 -14.74 -30.09 -28.40
C ARG A 331 -16.01 -30.89 -28.75
N PRO A 332 -17.16 -30.63 -28.11
CA PRO A 332 -18.43 -31.25 -28.49
C PRO A 332 -18.68 -31.13 -30.00
N GLY A 333 -18.90 -32.26 -30.69
CA GLY A 333 -19.17 -32.32 -32.14
C GLY A 333 -17.97 -32.65 -33.06
N MET A 334 -16.77 -32.93 -32.52
CA MET A 334 -15.60 -33.38 -33.30
C MET A 334 -15.40 -34.91 -33.24
N PRO A 335 -14.73 -35.52 -34.24
CA PRO A 335 -14.55 -36.98 -34.31
C PRO A 335 -13.88 -37.57 -33.07
N SER A 336 -14.35 -38.75 -32.66
CA SER A 336 -13.89 -39.47 -31.48
C SER A 336 -12.54 -40.17 -31.74
N GLY A 337 -11.45 -39.42 -31.69
CA GLY A 337 -10.10 -39.99 -31.74
C GLY A 337 -9.03 -38.93 -31.94
N ALA A 338 -7.99 -38.94 -31.09
CA ALA A 338 -6.80 -38.13 -31.36
C ALA A 338 -6.08 -38.72 -32.59
N PRO A 339 -5.65 -37.89 -33.56
CA PRO A 339 -4.91 -38.38 -34.71
C PRO A 339 -3.60 -39.04 -34.23
N ALA A 340 -3.12 -40.06 -34.95
CA ALA A 340 -1.85 -40.73 -34.62
C ALA A 340 -0.66 -39.76 -34.70
N SER A 341 -0.67 -38.84 -35.67
CA SER A 341 0.22 -37.69 -35.78
C SER A 341 -0.47 -36.55 -36.53
N PHE A 342 0.07 -35.33 -36.45
CA PHE A 342 -0.46 -34.16 -37.17
C PHE A 342 -0.17 -34.17 -38.67
N VAL A 343 0.77 -35.00 -39.12
CA VAL A 343 1.01 -35.29 -40.54
C VAL A 343 0.60 -36.74 -40.80
N GLN A 344 -0.15 -36.98 -41.87
CA GLN A 344 -0.46 -38.33 -42.32
C GLN A 344 0.71 -38.87 -43.16
N GLY A 345 1.49 -39.80 -42.59
CA GLY A 345 2.60 -40.48 -43.28
C GLY A 345 4.00 -39.95 -42.96
N GLY A 346 5.01 -40.57 -43.58
CA GLY A 346 6.41 -40.20 -43.41
C GLY A 346 6.71 -38.82 -44.00
N GLY A 347 6.78 -37.81 -43.15
CA GLY A 347 7.25 -36.46 -43.51
C GLY A 347 8.68 -36.20 -43.04
N ASP A 348 9.37 -35.29 -43.73
CA ASP A 348 10.62 -34.74 -43.21
C ASP A 348 10.39 -34.04 -41.86
N ALA A 349 11.43 -33.96 -41.02
CA ALA A 349 11.33 -33.38 -39.68
C ALA A 349 10.78 -31.94 -39.67
N ARG A 350 11.01 -31.19 -40.75
CA ARG A 350 10.57 -29.80 -40.89
C ARG A 350 9.07 -29.72 -41.11
N ALA A 351 8.53 -30.53 -42.02
CA ALA A 351 7.12 -30.60 -42.34
C ALA A 351 6.29 -31.00 -41.12
N ARG A 352 6.78 -31.99 -40.34
CA ARG A 352 6.14 -32.38 -39.08
C ARG A 352 6.16 -31.24 -38.05
N ALA A 353 7.29 -30.57 -37.87
CA ALA A 353 7.37 -29.42 -36.98
C ALA A 353 6.46 -28.26 -37.41
N ALA A 354 6.37 -27.97 -38.72
CA ALA A 354 5.49 -26.94 -39.27
C ALA A 354 4.00 -27.28 -39.09
N ALA A 355 3.63 -28.55 -39.26
CA ALA A 355 2.27 -29.03 -39.02
C ALA A 355 1.90 -28.93 -37.53
N ALA A 356 2.78 -29.39 -36.63
CA ALA A 356 2.57 -29.26 -35.19
C ALA A 356 2.46 -27.79 -34.74
N ALA A 357 3.30 -26.92 -35.28
CA ALA A 357 3.21 -25.48 -35.01
C ALA A 357 1.86 -24.92 -35.46
N THR A 358 1.42 -25.25 -36.67
CA THR A 358 0.11 -24.82 -37.20
C THR A 358 -1.04 -25.34 -36.33
N GLU A 359 -0.99 -26.59 -35.89
CA GLU A 359 -2.01 -27.17 -35.04
C GLU A 359 -2.09 -26.48 -33.67
N LEU A 360 -0.95 -26.22 -33.02
CA LEU A 360 -0.89 -25.50 -31.74
C LEU A 360 -1.36 -24.05 -31.87
N PHE A 361 -0.87 -23.32 -32.87
CA PHE A 361 -1.11 -21.89 -33.01
C PHE A 361 -2.49 -21.56 -33.56
N GLU A 362 -3.07 -22.41 -34.39
CA GLU A 362 -4.28 -22.06 -35.15
C GLU A 362 -5.52 -22.87 -34.76
N LYS A 363 -5.37 -24.00 -34.06
CA LYS A 363 -6.51 -24.91 -33.80
C LYS A 363 -6.67 -25.36 -32.35
N THR A 364 -5.57 -25.66 -31.64
CA THR A 364 -5.61 -26.33 -30.34
C THR A 364 -5.18 -25.43 -29.19
N SER A 365 -3.91 -25.43 -28.79
CA SER A 365 -3.47 -24.87 -27.51
C SER A 365 -3.42 -23.33 -27.45
N CYS A 366 -2.69 -22.68 -28.36
CA CYS A 366 -2.42 -21.24 -28.24
C CYS A 366 -3.66 -20.40 -28.54
N ILE A 367 -4.40 -20.71 -29.62
CA ILE A 367 -5.56 -19.92 -30.07
C ILE A 367 -6.74 -19.94 -29.10
N VAL A 368 -6.82 -20.95 -28.23
CA VAL A 368 -7.86 -21.05 -27.21
C VAL A 368 -7.77 -19.90 -26.22
N CYS A 369 -6.55 -19.54 -25.81
CA CYS A 369 -6.33 -18.47 -24.83
C CYS A 369 -5.87 -17.16 -25.48
N HIS A 370 -5.21 -17.21 -26.63
CA HIS A 370 -4.62 -16.04 -27.28
C HIS A 370 -5.36 -15.64 -28.55
N ASN A 371 -5.24 -14.37 -28.90
CA ASN A 371 -5.49 -13.90 -30.25
C ASN A 371 -4.21 -14.11 -31.07
N VAL A 372 -4.24 -15.12 -31.95
CA VAL A 372 -3.10 -15.55 -32.76
C VAL A 372 -3.33 -15.15 -34.22
N SER A 373 -2.28 -14.69 -34.89
CA SER A 373 -2.31 -14.38 -36.32
C SER A 373 -1.06 -14.90 -37.00
N ARG A 374 -1.21 -15.59 -38.14
CA ARG A 374 -0.08 -16.01 -38.97
C ARG A 374 0.53 -14.78 -39.65
N VAL A 375 1.86 -14.69 -39.69
CA VAL A 375 2.59 -13.60 -40.36
C VAL A 375 3.38 -14.13 -41.56
N PRO A 376 3.57 -13.32 -42.62
CA PRO A 376 4.41 -13.72 -43.76
C PRO A 376 5.87 -13.91 -43.36
N GLY A 377 6.55 -14.83 -44.04
CA GLY A 377 7.97 -15.12 -43.83
C GLY A 377 8.22 -16.23 -42.81
N PRO A 378 9.49 -16.67 -42.72
CA PRO A 378 9.87 -17.75 -41.82
C PRO A 378 10.02 -17.26 -40.37
N GLY A 379 10.26 -18.21 -39.46
CA GLY A 379 10.59 -17.96 -38.07
C GLY A 379 11.82 -17.08 -37.89
N LYS A 380 12.03 -16.62 -36.65
CA LYS A 380 13.14 -15.73 -36.29
C LYS A 380 14.50 -16.30 -36.76
N ALA A 381 15.20 -15.54 -37.59
CA ALA A 381 16.54 -15.87 -38.06
C ALA A 381 17.51 -16.14 -36.90
N GLY A 382 18.43 -17.09 -37.09
CA GLY A 382 19.40 -17.49 -36.06
C GLY A 382 18.84 -18.40 -34.96
N THR A 383 17.60 -18.88 -35.08
CA THR A 383 17.01 -19.90 -34.19
C THR A 383 16.83 -21.22 -34.94
N PRO A 384 16.79 -22.39 -34.25
CA PRO A 384 16.50 -23.66 -34.92
C PRO A 384 15.16 -23.64 -35.67
N GLY A 385 14.14 -22.93 -35.14
CA GLY A 385 12.85 -22.75 -35.81
C GLY A 385 12.84 -21.74 -36.97
N ALA A 386 14.00 -21.23 -37.43
CA ALA A 386 14.09 -20.23 -38.49
C ALA A 386 13.62 -20.72 -39.87
N ASP A 387 13.40 -22.02 -40.06
CA ASP A 387 12.86 -22.60 -41.30
C ASP A 387 11.35 -22.90 -41.20
N LEU A 388 10.72 -22.65 -40.05
CA LEU A 388 9.30 -22.87 -39.82
C LEU A 388 8.46 -21.62 -40.13
N PRO A 389 7.13 -21.74 -40.29
CA PRO A 389 6.26 -20.57 -40.35
C PRO A 389 6.27 -19.77 -39.03
N GLN A 390 5.77 -18.54 -39.07
CA GLN A 390 5.74 -17.66 -37.91
C GLN A 390 4.33 -17.12 -37.61
N TRP A 391 4.11 -16.84 -36.33
CA TRP A 391 2.88 -16.25 -35.81
C TRP A 391 3.17 -15.05 -34.92
N LYS A 392 2.19 -14.17 -34.80
CA LYS A 392 2.14 -13.08 -33.84
C LYS A 392 1.01 -13.31 -32.85
N ILE A 393 1.35 -13.17 -31.58
CA ILE A 393 0.40 -13.19 -30.46
C ILE A 393 0.03 -11.74 -30.12
N ALA A 394 -1.25 -11.45 -29.97
CA ALA A 394 -1.70 -10.14 -29.52
C ALA A 394 -1.19 -9.85 -28.08
N PRO A 395 -0.78 -8.61 -27.76
CA PRO A 395 -0.25 -8.28 -26.44
C PRO A 395 -1.25 -8.58 -25.31
N VAL A 396 -0.74 -9.18 -24.24
CA VAL A 396 -1.44 -9.36 -22.97
C VAL A 396 -0.87 -8.35 -21.99
N THR A 397 -1.74 -7.62 -21.29
CA THR A 397 -1.29 -6.57 -20.38
C THR A 397 -0.45 -7.15 -19.25
N ALA A 398 0.69 -6.51 -18.98
CA ALA A 398 1.52 -6.91 -17.85
C ALA A 398 0.79 -6.67 -16.51
N PRO A 399 0.95 -7.54 -15.50
CA PRO A 399 0.45 -7.30 -14.16
C PRO A 399 1.03 -6.01 -13.57
N HIS A 400 0.20 -5.26 -12.87
CA HIS A 400 0.59 -4.07 -12.12
C HIS A 400 -0.30 -3.92 -10.88
N ALA A 401 0.10 -3.05 -9.96
CA ALA A 401 -0.76 -2.68 -8.84
C ALA A 401 -1.98 -1.89 -9.33
N TRP A 402 -3.18 -2.26 -8.86
CA TRP A 402 -4.42 -1.56 -9.20
C TRP A 402 -4.61 -0.26 -8.41
N MET A 403 -4.10 -0.18 -7.17
CA MET A 403 -4.23 1.00 -6.32
C MET A 403 -2.88 1.39 -5.69
N PRO A 404 -1.89 1.85 -6.49
CA PRO A 404 -0.51 2.06 -6.01
C PRO A 404 -0.33 3.23 -5.02
N LYS A 405 -1.40 3.97 -4.72
CA LYS A 405 -1.41 5.08 -3.74
C LYS A 405 -2.22 4.76 -2.48
N ALA A 406 -2.58 3.49 -2.32
CA ALA A 406 -3.21 2.96 -1.12
C ALA A 406 -2.52 1.66 -0.73
N ALA A 407 -2.48 1.38 0.57
CA ALA A 407 -2.15 0.06 1.09
C ALA A 407 -3.46 -0.69 1.36
N PHE A 408 -3.49 -1.96 1.00
CA PHE A 408 -4.53 -2.89 1.39
C PHE A 408 -3.89 -4.22 1.73
N ASP A 409 -4.33 -4.83 2.82
CA ASP A 409 -3.79 -6.09 3.32
C ASP A 409 -4.84 -7.20 3.24
N HIS A 410 -4.67 -8.12 2.29
CA HIS A 410 -5.52 -9.31 2.18
C HIS A 410 -5.38 -10.25 3.38
N ALA A 411 -4.25 -10.25 4.11
CA ALA A 411 -4.06 -11.13 5.26
C ALA A 411 -5.04 -10.78 6.40
N SER A 412 -5.27 -9.48 6.61
CA SER A 412 -6.28 -8.96 7.54
C SER A 412 -7.73 -9.28 7.11
N HIS A 413 -7.95 -9.62 5.83
CA HIS A 413 -9.28 -9.91 5.26
C HIS A 413 -9.48 -11.38 4.90
N LYS A 414 -8.60 -12.30 5.33
CA LYS A 414 -8.60 -13.72 4.95
C LYS A 414 -9.90 -14.50 5.26
N GLN A 415 -10.73 -13.98 6.15
CA GLN A 415 -12.01 -14.59 6.53
C GLN A 415 -13.18 -14.11 5.66
N ALA A 416 -12.99 -13.01 4.91
CA ALA A 416 -14.00 -12.49 4.01
C ALA A 416 -13.96 -13.27 2.67
N PRO A 417 -15.12 -13.77 2.18
CA PRO A 417 -15.22 -14.32 0.83
C PRO A 417 -14.72 -13.33 -0.23
N CYS A 418 -13.91 -13.81 -1.19
CA CYS A 418 -13.40 -12.94 -2.27
C CYS A 418 -14.52 -12.27 -3.07
N GLY A 419 -15.66 -12.96 -3.22
CA GLY A 419 -16.84 -12.47 -3.94
C GLY A 419 -17.52 -11.26 -3.33
N ASP A 420 -17.27 -10.97 -2.05
CA ASP A 420 -17.84 -9.81 -1.36
C ASP A 420 -17.20 -8.50 -1.85
N CYS A 421 -15.98 -8.59 -2.41
CA CYS A 421 -15.24 -7.44 -2.96
C CYS A 421 -15.02 -7.54 -4.48
N HIS A 422 -14.82 -8.76 -5.00
CA HIS A 422 -14.45 -9.01 -6.39
C HIS A 422 -15.52 -9.83 -7.12
N LEU A 423 -16.25 -9.21 -8.04
CA LEU A 423 -17.34 -9.84 -8.80
C LEU A 423 -16.85 -10.72 -9.97
N ALA A 424 -15.80 -11.51 -9.76
CA ALA A 424 -15.16 -12.32 -10.79
C ALA A 424 -16.07 -13.39 -11.39
N ALA A 425 -16.93 -14.01 -10.58
CA ALA A 425 -17.86 -15.06 -11.04
C ALA A 425 -18.87 -14.58 -12.11
N LYS A 426 -19.01 -13.26 -12.31
CA LYS A 426 -19.90 -12.67 -13.33
C LYS A 426 -19.15 -12.12 -14.55
N SER A 427 -17.82 -12.22 -14.57
CA SER A 427 -17.00 -11.66 -15.64
C SER A 427 -16.73 -12.70 -16.72
N ASN A 428 -17.08 -12.34 -17.95
CA ASN A 428 -16.85 -13.16 -19.15
C ASN A 428 -15.67 -12.66 -20.00
N LYS A 429 -14.94 -11.63 -19.54
CA LYS A 429 -13.84 -11.02 -20.28
C LYS A 429 -12.66 -10.67 -19.37
N SER A 430 -11.46 -11.01 -19.79
CA SER A 430 -10.20 -10.63 -19.11
C SER A 430 -9.91 -9.13 -19.14
N SER A 431 -10.70 -8.36 -19.90
CA SER A 431 -10.61 -6.89 -19.95
C SER A 431 -11.35 -6.21 -18.81
N ASP A 432 -12.21 -6.91 -18.08
CA ASP A 432 -12.98 -6.31 -16.99
C ASP A 432 -12.06 -6.00 -15.80
N VAL A 433 -12.13 -4.77 -15.28
CA VAL A 433 -11.39 -4.39 -14.08
C VAL A 433 -12.26 -4.66 -12.86
N LEU A 434 -12.01 -5.80 -12.21
CA LEU A 434 -12.81 -6.32 -11.09
C LEU A 434 -12.34 -5.80 -9.74
N MET A 435 -12.01 -4.51 -9.63
CA MET A 435 -11.61 -3.91 -8.36
C MET A 435 -12.83 -3.40 -7.58
N PRO A 436 -12.88 -3.60 -6.25
CA PRO A 436 -13.98 -3.09 -5.43
C PRO A 436 -14.04 -1.57 -5.49
N THR A 437 -15.26 -1.05 -5.34
CA THR A 437 -15.51 0.37 -5.14
C THR A 437 -15.42 0.71 -3.65
N ILE A 438 -15.61 1.98 -3.29
CA ILE A 438 -15.67 2.35 -1.87
C ILE A 438 -16.85 1.73 -1.14
N LYS A 439 -17.90 1.33 -1.87
CA LYS A 439 -19.13 0.79 -1.28
C LYS A 439 -18.84 -0.51 -0.54
N GLU A 440 -18.17 -1.46 -1.18
CA GLU A 440 -17.84 -2.77 -0.60
C GLU A 440 -17.01 -2.60 0.68
N CYS A 441 -16.07 -1.65 0.70
CA CYS A 441 -15.30 -1.35 1.91
C CYS A 441 -16.18 -0.76 3.03
N ARG A 442 -17.13 0.13 2.70
CA ARG A 442 -18.04 0.78 3.67
C ARG A 442 -19.06 -0.17 4.29
N ASP A 443 -19.24 -1.35 3.73
CA ASP A 443 -20.09 -2.38 4.33
C ASP A 443 -19.50 -2.85 5.68
N CYS A 444 -18.17 -2.86 5.82
CA CYS A 444 -17.46 -3.23 7.07
C CYS A 444 -16.67 -2.10 7.74
N HIS A 445 -16.26 -1.08 7.00
CA HIS A 445 -15.46 0.05 7.50
C HIS A 445 -16.28 1.33 7.65
N VAL A 446 -15.97 2.13 8.66
CA VAL A 446 -16.55 3.46 8.90
C VAL A 446 -15.45 4.52 9.03
N GLY A 447 -15.86 5.78 8.99
CA GLY A 447 -14.94 6.90 9.16
C GLY A 447 -14.64 7.19 10.63
N THR A 448 -14.59 8.46 10.96
CA THR A 448 -14.18 8.97 12.27
C THR A 448 -15.15 8.63 13.41
N GLU A 449 -16.44 8.53 13.11
CA GLU A 449 -17.49 8.13 14.04
C GLU A 449 -17.57 6.60 14.15
N PRO A 450 -17.39 6.04 15.36
CA PRO A 450 -17.49 4.61 15.57
C PRO A 450 -18.94 4.14 15.41
N VAL A 451 -19.12 3.00 14.74
CA VAL A 451 -20.41 2.32 14.58
C VAL A 451 -20.23 0.89 15.07
N VAL A 452 -21.18 0.41 15.88
CA VAL A 452 -21.15 -0.96 16.41
C VAL A 452 -21.08 -1.97 15.27
N GLY A 453 -20.15 -2.93 15.36
CA GLY A 453 -19.95 -3.97 14.34
C GLY A 453 -19.14 -3.54 13.11
N LYS A 454 -18.61 -2.31 13.07
CA LYS A 454 -17.77 -1.83 11.97
C LYS A 454 -16.38 -1.39 12.42
N VAL A 455 -15.41 -1.56 11.53
CA VAL A 455 -14.02 -1.15 11.76
C VAL A 455 -13.91 0.35 11.55
N LYS A 456 -13.49 1.08 12.60
CA LYS A 456 -13.15 2.50 12.49
C LYS A 456 -11.89 2.66 11.64
N SER A 457 -11.99 3.43 10.56
CA SER A 457 -10.89 3.68 9.63
C SER A 457 -10.63 5.17 9.49
N ASP A 458 -9.37 5.53 9.70
CA ASP A 458 -8.85 6.87 9.42
C ASP A 458 -8.11 6.91 8.07
N CYS A 459 -7.62 8.09 7.71
CA CYS A 459 -6.99 8.30 6.41
C CYS A 459 -5.74 7.42 6.21
N ALA A 460 -4.94 7.19 7.26
CA ALA A 460 -3.67 6.49 7.11
C ALA A 460 -3.74 4.98 7.27
N MET A 461 -4.91 4.45 7.61
CA MET A 461 -5.16 3.02 7.43
C MET A 461 -4.96 2.60 5.97
N CYS A 462 -5.28 3.48 5.03
CA CYS A 462 -5.12 3.24 3.59
C CYS A 462 -4.01 4.08 2.95
N HIS A 463 -3.75 5.30 3.44
CA HIS A 463 -2.79 6.22 2.83
C HIS A 463 -1.50 6.36 3.63
N GLY A 464 -0.35 6.23 2.96
CA GLY A 464 0.94 6.57 3.56
C GLY A 464 1.11 8.09 3.68
N TYR A 465 1.41 8.57 4.88
CA TYR A 465 1.91 9.92 5.17
C TYR A 465 3.25 9.70 5.88
N HIS A 466 4.37 10.20 5.32
CA HIS A 466 5.77 9.83 5.63
C HIS A 466 6.40 8.72 4.76
N MET A 467 6.30 8.82 3.43
CA MET A 467 6.97 7.90 2.49
C MET A 467 8.50 8.07 2.54
N PRO A 468 9.32 6.98 2.57
CA PRO A 468 10.79 7.03 2.69
C PRO A 468 11.46 7.98 1.68
N ASP A 469 10.91 8.05 0.48
CA ASP A 469 11.41 8.81 -0.66
C ASP A 469 11.33 10.33 -0.44
N LEU A 470 10.49 10.79 0.49
CA LEU A 470 10.25 12.21 0.80
C LEU A 470 11.05 12.70 2.01
N HIS A 471 11.69 11.80 2.77
CA HIS A 471 12.48 12.14 3.97
C HIS A 471 13.94 12.42 3.67
N ALA A 472 14.41 12.10 2.46
CA ALA A 472 15.71 12.53 2.00
C ALA A 472 15.54 13.91 1.34
N GLY A 473 16.15 14.95 1.93
CA GLY A 473 16.37 16.22 1.23
C GLY A 473 16.97 15.98 -0.16
N PRO A 474 16.87 16.95 -1.09
CA PRO A 474 17.13 16.75 -2.52
C PRO A 474 18.46 16.01 -2.71
N LYS A 475 18.38 14.73 -3.10
CA LYS A 475 19.55 14.02 -3.57
C LYS A 475 20.00 14.78 -4.80
N ALA A 476 21.14 15.48 -4.70
CA ALA A 476 21.83 16.00 -5.87
C ALA A 476 21.88 14.85 -6.88
N ALA A 477 21.12 15.00 -7.97
CA ALA A 477 21.09 14.02 -9.04
C ALA A 477 22.53 13.89 -9.52
N LYS A 478 23.22 12.81 -9.11
CA LYS A 478 24.41 12.38 -9.82
C LYS A 478 23.90 11.99 -11.20
N VAL A 479 24.09 12.91 -12.14
CA VAL A 479 24.00 12.68 -13.56
C VAL A 479 24.90 11.48 -13.83
N MET A 480 24.28 10.31 -13.99
CA MET A 480 24.96 9.18 -14.60
C MET A 480 25.03 9.57 -16.08
N LYS A 481 26.21 10.08 -16.48
CA LYS A 481 26.55 10.26 -17.89
C LYS A 481 26.54 8.88 -18.58
N PRO A 482 26.23 8.87 -19.89
CA PRO A 482 25.72 7.71 -20.62
C PRO A 482 26.59 6.46 -20.56
#